data_AF-R6VBJ9-F1
#
_entry.id   AF-R6VBJ9-F1
#
_cell.length_a   1.000
_cell.length_b   1.000
_cell.length_c   1.000
_cell.angle_alpha   90.00
_cell.angle_beta   90.00
_cell.angle_gamma   90.00
#
_symmetry.space_group_name_H-M   'P 1'
#
loop_
_entity.id
_entity.type
_entity.pdbx_description
1 polymer ?
#
loop_
_entity_poly.entity_id
_entity_poly.type
_entity_poly.pdbx_seq_one_letter_code
_entity_poly.pdbx_strand_id
1 'polypeptide(L)'
;MIKRLRSRQGNLKAGARASGIVDALDDKEYTGSLVTLLQAGTDFVRNNSRKAWRKVGDGCVEMPDYPERAVLEGIVNALIHRSYMEIGSEVHIDMFDDRIEIYSPGGMVSGISLEGKDLLKIPSKRRNPILADIFSRLKYMERRGSGFKKILADYEGQVEFDETKMPVFDADNDDFTLTLYNLDYGHNYIMNVSDIQGDNRIDTQDGAQGGTQDGTQGGTQDKLQEQIFDMIKDNPQISTSEMATKLGVGVRTVKRRIKQMTNIVYVGSGYSGHWEIK
;
A
#
# COMPACT_ATOMS: atom_id res chain seq x y z
N MET A 1 27.14 -2.02 1.06
CA MET A 1 26.93 -1.47 -0.29
C MET A 1 25.47 -1.70 -0.61
N ILE A 2 24.72 -0.67 -1.04
CA ILE A 2 23.39 -0.84 -1.62
C ILE A 2 23.61 -0.64 -3.11
N LYS A 3 23.74 -1.72 -3.87
CA LYS A 3 24.15 -1.57 -5.27
C LYS A 3 22.99 -1.36 -6.21
N ARG A 4 21.76 -1.69 -5.84
CA ARG A 4 20.68 -1.66 -6.84
C ARG A 4 19.39 -1.16 -6.26
N LEU A 5 19.00 0.03 -6.69
CA LEU A 5 17.67 0.57 -6.51
C LEU A 5 17.04 0.64 -7.90
N ARG A 6 16.10 -0.24 -8.21
CA ARG A 6 15.44 -0.30 -9.53
C ARG A 6 13.98 0.10 -9.42
N SER A 7 13.50 0.95 -10.32
CA SER A 7 12.07 1.10 -10.60
C SER A 7 11.72 0.29 -11.85
N ARG A 8 10.76 -0.63 -11.81
CA ARG A 8 10.37 -1.48 -12.96
C ARG A 8 8.90 -1.31 -13.31
N GLN A 9 8.55 -1.42 -14.60
CA GLN A 9 7.18 -1.68 -15.05
C GLN A 9 6.93 -3.19 -15.15
N GLY A 10 5.83 -3.66 -14.57
CA GLY A 10 5.36 -5.04 -14.73
C GLY A 10 5.88 -6.08 -13.73
N ASN A 11 5.24 -7.25 -13.77
CA ASN A 11 5.26 -8.28 -12.73
C ASN A 11 6.46 -9.25 -12.85
N LEU A 12 7.69 -8.75 -12.76
CA LEU A 12 8.89 -9.57 -12.77
C LEU A 12 9.36 -9.87 -11.34
N LYS A 13 9.62 -11.14 -11.02
CA LYS A 13 10.21 -11.54 -9.74
C LYS A 13 11.64 -11.01 -9.59
N ALA A 14 12.04 -10.65 -8.36
CA ALA A 14 13.42 -10.39 -8.01
C ALA A 14 14.33 -11.56 -8.46
N GLY A 15 15.47 -11.25 -9.09
CA GLY A 15 16.46 -12.23 -9.57
C GLY A 15 16.40 -12.61 -11.05
N ALA A 16 15.30 -12.34 -11.78
CA ALA A 16 15.27 -12.59 -13.23
C ALA A 16 15.92 -11.43 -14.00
N ARG A 17 17.07 -11.70 -14.67
CA ARG A 17 17.54 -10.85 -15.78
C ARG A 17 16.65 -11.13 -16.98
N ALA A 18 15.75 -10.21 -17.32
CA ALA A 18 14.97 -10.31 -18.55
C ALA A 18 15.83 -9.82 -19.73
N SER A 19 15.80 -10.59 -20.81
CA SER A 19 16.44 -10.23 -22.06
C SER A 19 15.65 -9.11 -22.73
N GLY A 20 16.11 -7.87 -22.59
CA GLY A 20 15.93 -6.78 -23.55
C GLY A 20 14.49 -6.44 -23.93
N ILE A 21 13.82 -5.62 -23.11
CA ILE A 21 12.84 -4.56 -23.43
C ILE A 21 12.69 -3.77 -22.11
N VAL A 22 13.33 -2.60 -22.01
CA VAL A 22 13.39 -1.68 -20.84
C VAL A 22 13.39 -2.35 -19.45
N ASP A 23 14.59 -2.67 -18.94
CA ASP A 23 14.80 -3.43 -17.68
C ASP A 23 14.49 -2.65 -16.37
N ALA A 24 14.50 -1.32 -16.41
CA ALA A 24 14.19 -0.42 -15.29
C ALA A 24 13.99 1.04 -15.77
N LEU A 25 13.10 1.81 -15.12
CA LEU A 25 12.86 3.24 -15.32
C LEU A 25 13.93 4.13 -14.63
N ASP A 26 14.38 3.73 -13.45
CA ASP A 26 15.49 4.35 -12.71
C ASP A 26 16.33 3.21 -12.11
N ASP A 27 17.66 3.31 -12.20
CA ASP A 27 18.61 2.37 -11.61
C ASP A 27 19.77 3.14 -10.97
N LYS A 28 19.96 2.99 -9.66
CA LYS A 28 21.00 3.70 -8.91
C LYS A 28 21.77 2.78 -7.97
N GLU A 29 23.08 2.92 -7.98
CA GLU A 29 24.00 2.25 -7.06
C GLU A 29 24.56 3.26 -6.04
N TYR A 30 24.56 2.91 -4.75
CA TYR A 30 25.05 3.76 -3.68
C TYR A 30 26.15 3.08 -2.87
N THR A 31 27.20 3.85 -2.57
CA THR A 31 28.33 3.45 -1.74
C THR A 31 28.56 4.49 -0.66
N GLY A 32 29.11 4.07 0.48
CA GLY A 32 29.38 4.97 1.61
C GLY A 32 29.08 4.33 2.97
N SER A 33 28.94 5.19 3.98
CA SER A 33 28.60 4.77 5.35
C SER A 33 27.18 4.19 5.42
N LEU A 34 26.88 3.35 6.41
CA LEU A 34 25.54 2.80 6.59
C LEU A 34 24.45 3.88 6.78
N VAL A 35 24.81 5.02 7.37
CA VAL A 35 23.88 6.16 7.53
C VAL A 35 23.60 6.82 6.19
N THR A 36 24.63 6.99 5.36
CA THR A 36 24.49 7.51 4.00
C THR A 36 23.63 6.58 3.14
N LEU A 37 23.85 5.26 3.26
CA LEU A 37 23.07 4.25 2.55
C LEU A 37 21.61 4.23 3.00
N LEU A 38 21.35 4.37 4.30
CA LEU A 38 19.98 4.51 4.83
C LEU A 38 19.27 5.71 4.21
N GLN A 39 19.90 6.89 4.25
CA GLN A 39 19.36 8.13 3.70
C GLN A 39 19.09 8.02 2.19
N ALA A 40 20.08 7.52 1.43
CA ALA A 40 19.95 7.32 0.01
C ALA A 40 18.82 6.34 -0.36
N GLY A 41 18.67 5.24 0.40
CA GLY A 41 17.59 4.29 0.21
C GLY A 41 16.21 4.92 0.47
N THR A 42 16.06 5.65 1.58
CA THR A 42 14.79 6.33 1.90
C THR A 42 14.45 7.42 0.90
N ASP A 43 15.44 8.19 0.45
CA ASP A 43 15.24 9.26 -0.53
C ASP A 43 14.91 8.69 -1.91
N PHE A 44 15.52 7.57 -2.31
CA PHE A 44 15.17 6.89 -3.54
C PHE A 44 13.71 6.46 -3.55
N VAL A 45 13.24 5.81 -2.48
CA VAL A 45 11.83 5.41 -2.37
C VAL A 45 10.94 6.65 -2.43
N ARG A 46 11.22 7.67 -1.62
CA ARG A 46 10.44 8.91 -1.60
C ARG A 46 10.37 9.61 -2.96
N ASN A 47 11.47 9.63 -3.72
CA ASN A 47 11.55 10.32 -5.01
C ASN A 47 10.92 9.52 -6.16
N ASN A 48 10.80 8.20 -6.01
CA ASN A 48 10.20 7.31 -7.01
C ASN A 48 8.77 6.87 -6.64
N SER A 49 8.28 7.20 -5.44
CA SER A 49 6.89 7.04 -5.03
C SER A 49 6.03 8.23 -5.47
N ARG A 50 4.76 7.99 -5.78
CA ARG A 50 3.80 9.06 -5.97
C ARG A 50 3.41 9.64 -4.62
N LYS A 51 3.05 10.92 -4.64
CA LYS A 51 2.54 11.64 -3.46
C LYS A 51 1.17 12.20 -3.79
N ALA A 52 0.15 11.71 -3.10
CA ALA A 52 -1.16 12.33 -3.14
C ALA A 52 -1.27 13.41 -2.07
N TRP A 53 -2.12 14.40 -2.32
CA TRP A 53 -2.36 15.52 -1.43
C TRP A 53 -3.83 15.49 -1.02
N ARG A 54 -4.09 15.38 0.29
CA ARG A 54 -5.44 15.45 0.85
C ARG A 54 -5.64 16.81 1.51
N LYS A 55 -6.53 17.63 0.96
CA LYS A 55 -6.99 18.85 1.64
C LYS A 55 -7.80 18.49 2.89
N VAL A 56 -7.42 19.05 4.02
CA VAL A 56 -8.13 19.03 5.31
C VAL A 56 -8.43 20.48 5.70
N GLY A 57 -9.34 20.69 6.65
CA GLY A 57 -9.88 22.04 6.97
C GLY A 57 -8.83 23.14 7.09
N ASP A 58 -7.72 22.87 7.79
CA ASP A 58 -6.65 23.84 8.04
C ASP A 58 -5.34 23.55 7.27
N GLY A 59 -5.36 22.72 6.23
CA GLY A 59 -4.14 22.45 5.47
C GLY A 59 -4.21 21.32 4.46
N CYS A 60 -3.04 20.83 4.06
CA CYS A 60 -2.93 19.67 3.18
C CYS A 60 -2.05 18.61 3.84
N VAL A 61 -2.51 17.37 3.82
CA VAL A 61 -1.76 16.22 4.31
C VAL A 61 -1.21 15.45 3.12
N GLU A 62 0.09 15.23 3.11
CA GLU A 62 0.75 14.35 2.13
C GLU A 62 0.40 12.88 2.44
N MET A 63 0.05 12.14 1.40
CA MET A 63 -0.21 10.71 1.45
C MET A 63 0.73 10.01 0.47
N PRO A 64 1.92 9.61 0.93
CA PRO A 64 2.86 8.85 0.11
C PRO A 64 2.32 7.43 -0.15
N ASP A 65 2.66 6.85 -1.30
CA ASP A 65 2.29 5.48 -1.68
C ASP A 65 2.61 4.42 -0.61
N TYR A 66 3.66 4.66 0.19
CA TYR A 66 4.11 3.80 1.27
C TYR A 66 4.27 4.61 2.57
N PRO A 67 3.88 4.07 3.74
CA PRO A 67 4.14 4.73 5.02
C PRO A 67 5.65 4.92 5.22
N GLU A 68 6.11 6.16 5.36
CA GLU A 68 7.55 6.48 5.43
C GLU A 68 8.26 5.73 6.57
N ARG A 69 7.58 5.55 7.71
CA ARG A 69 8.11 4.80 8.85
C ARG A 69 8.31 3.31 8.55
N ALA A 70 7.39 2.70 7.79
CA ALA A 70 7.50 1.30 7.39
C ALA A 70 8.69 1.09 6.45
N VAL A 71 8.87 2.01 5.49
CA VAL A 71 10.04 2.02 4.58
C VAL A 71 11.33 2.18 5.38
N LEU A 72 11.39 3.16 6.30
CA LEU A 72 12.56 3.39 7.15
C LEU A 72 12.92 2.14 7.96
N GLU A 73 11.94 1.56 8.67
CA GLU A 73 12.14 0.37 9.48
C GLU A 73 12.59 -0.83 8.62
N GLY A 74 12.02 -0.98 7.42
CA GLY A 74 12.42 -2.01 6.46
C GLY A 74 13.88 -1.89 6.02
N ILE A 75 14.31 -0.69 5.61
CA ILE A 75 15.69 -0.43 5.16
C ILE A 75 16.67 -0.56 6.34
N VAL A 76 16.32 -0.06 7.53
CA VAL A 76 17.13 -0.25 8.74
C VAL A 76 17.31 -1.74 9.03
N ASN A 77 16.23 -2.52 9.00
CA ASN A 77 16.31 -3.96 9.26
C ASN A 77 17.18 -4.66 8.21
N ALA A 78 17.02 -4.34 6.94
CA ALA A 78 17.85 -4.86 5.85
C ALA A 78 19.35 -4.54 6.03
N LEU A 79 19.71 -3.35 6.51
CA LEU A 79 21.10 -2.96 6.74
C LEU A 79 21.70 -3.56 8.03
N ILE A 80 20.91 -3.63 9.09
CA ILE A 80 21.39 -4.02 10.43
C ILE A 80 21.39 -5.52 10.63
N HIS A 81 20.44 -6.25 10.02
CA HIS A 81 20.35 -7.70 10.13
C HIS A 81 21.06 -8.45 8.99
N ARG A 82 21.65 -7.72 8.03
CA ARG A 82 22.47 -8.25 6.95
C ARG A 82 23.58 -9.19 7.42
N SER A 83 23.80 -10.28 6.67
CA SER A 83 25.02 -11.07 6.68
C SER A 83 26.17 -10.31 6.01
N TYR A 84 27.09 -9.76 6.81
CA TYR A 84 28.30 -9.09 6.28
C TYR A 84 29.43 -10.07 5.93
N MET A 85 29.25 -11.36 6.17
CA MET A 85 30.24 -12.41 5.87
C MET A 85 30.20 -12.83 4.40
N GLU A 86 29.08 -12.64 3.72
CA GLU A 86 28.94 -12.93 2.30
C GLU A 86 29.60 -11.80 1.48
N ILE A 87 30.78 -12.10 0.97
CA ILE A 87 31.56 -11.18 0.14
C ILE A 87 30.85 -10.99 -1.20
N GLY A 88 30.61 -9.73 -1.57
CA GLY A 88 29.95 -9.37 -2.84
C GLY A 88 28.42 -9.40 -2.81
N SER A 89 27.78 -9.76 -1.69
CA SER A 89 26.33 -9.63 -1.54
C SER A 89 25.93 -8.21 -1.12
N GLU A 90 24.69 -7.82 -1.40
CA GLU A 90 24.23 -6.43 -1.30
C GLU A 90 22.76 -6.36 -0.87
N VAL A 91 22.35 -5.24 -0.32
CA VAL A 91 20.92 -4.94 -0.13
C VAL A 91 20.37 -4.38 -1.44
N HIS A 92 19.20 -4.87 -1.83
CA HIS A 92 18.47 -4.41 -3.02
C HIS A 92 17.13 -3.83 -2.60
N ILE A 93 16.72 -2.74 -3.25
CA ILE A 93 15.35 -2.23 -3.14
C ILE A 93 14.80 -2.17 -4.56
N ASP A 94 13.92 -3.11 -4.89
CA ASP A 94 13.24 -3.16 -6.17
C ASP A 94 11.84 -2.56 -5.99
N MET A 95 11.54 -1.49 -6.72
CA MET A 95 10.23 -0.85 -6.76
C MET A 95 9.49 -1.29 -8.03
N PHE A 96 8.28 -1.81 -7.83
CA PHE A 96 7.35 -2.20 -8.88
C PHE A 96 6.16 -1.24 -8.87
N ASP A 97 5.26 -1.38 -9.84
CA ASP A 97 4.03 -0.57 -9.92
C ASP A 97 3.16 -0.73 -8.66
N ASP A 98 3.11 -1.93 -8.09
CA ASP A 98 2.19 -2.32 -7.00
C ASP A 98 2.88 -2.53 -5.63
N ARG A 99 4.21 -2.55 -5.56
CA ARG A 99 4.94 -2.88 -4.32
C ARG A 99 6.41 -2.47 -4.36
N ILE A 100 7.05 -2.49 -3.20
CA ILE A 100 8.50 -2.42 -3.02
C ILE A 100 8.95 -3.72 -2.38
N GLU A 101 10.03 -4.29 -2.90
CA GLU A 101 10.73 -5.43 -2.30
C GLU A 101 12.08 -4.94 -1.76
N ILE A 102 12.29 -5.08 -0.45
CA ILE A 102 13.56 -4.79 0.23
C ILE A 102 14.22 -6.12 0.55
N TYR A 103 15.26 -6.46 -0.20
CA TYR A 103 16.03 -7.69 -0.05
C TYR A 103 17.31 -7.43 0.76
N SER A 104 17.64 -8.35 1.66
CA SER A 104 18.93 -8.38 2.35
C SER A 104 19.49 -9.79 2.47
N PRO A 105 20.80 -9.97 2.25
CA PRO A 105 21.46 -11.26 2.45
C PRO A 105 21.56 -11.57 3.94
N GLY A 106 21.44 -12.84 4.28
CA GLY A 106 21.32 -13.38 5.62
C GLY A 106 19.87 -13.52 6.07
N GLY A 107 19.40 -14.76 6.15
CA GLY A 107 18.08 -15.09 6.69
C GLY A 107 17.95 -14.89 8.20
N MET A 108 16.94 -15.52 8.80
CA MET A 108 16.71 -15.39 10.25
C MET A 108 17.89 -15.93 11.07
N VAL A 109 18.32 -15.21 12.10
CA VAL A 109 19.47 -15.60 12.95
C VAL A 109 19.26 -16.97 13.62
N SER A 110 18.02 -17.37 13.85
CA SER A 110 17.67 -18.69 14.38
C SER A 110 17.71 -19.82 13.35
N GLY A 111 17.93 -19.54 12.06
CA GLY A 111 17.86 -20.51 10.97
C GLY A 111 16.45 -21.09 10.79
N ILE A 112 15.42 -20.30 11.06
CA ILE A 112 14.03 -20.71 10.92
C ILE A 112 13.40 -19.98 9.73
N SER A 113 12.62 -20.70 8.94
CA SER A 113 11.69 -20.07 8.00
C SER A 113 10.58 -19.33 8.77
N LEU A 114 10.10 -18.24 8.16
CA LEU A 114 8.95 -17.48 8.65
C LEU A 114 7.60 -18.09 8.26
N GLU A 115 7.59 -19.09 7.36
CA GLU A 115 6.38 -19.71 6.85
C GLU A 115 5.52 -20.32 7.98
N GLY A 116 4.24 -19.92 8.02
CA GLY A 116 3.28 -20.38 9.02
C GLY A 116 3.58 -19.94 10.47
N LYS A 117 4.54 -19.03 10.69
CA LYS A 117 4.86 -18.50 12.02
C LYS A 117 4.10 -17.22 12.31
N ASP A 118 3.70 -17.07 13.57
CA ASP A 118 3.17 -15.81 14.09
C ASP A 118 4.32 -14.82 14.26
N LEU A 119 4.42 -13.88 13.31
CA LEU A 119 5.47 -12.85 13.25
C LEU A 119 5.57 -12.03 14.54
N LEU A 120 4.45 -11.85 15.28
CA LEU A 120 4.41 -11.08 16.52
C LEU A 120 5.03 -11.82 17.71
N LYS A 121 5.21 -13.14 17.61
CA LYS A 121 5.82 -13.99 18.64
C LYS A 121 7.29 -14.31 18.38
N ILE A 122 7.83 -13.89 17.23
CA ILE A 122 9.22 -14.16 16.88
C ILE A 122 10.15 -13.28 17.72
N PRO A 123 11.07 -13.87 18.50
CA PRO A 123 12.00 -13.08 19.30
C PRO A 123 12.99 -12.37 18.38
N SER A 124 13.13 -11.06 18.59
CA SER A 124 14.13 -10.28 17.85
C SER A 124 15.55 -10.64 18.29
N LYS A 125 16.28 -11.30 17.41
CA LYS A 125 17.72 -11.58 17.57
C LYS A 125 18.53 -10.68 16.64
N ARG A 126 19.50 -9.97 17.20
CA ARG A 126 20.37 -9.04 16.48
C ARG A 126 21.58 -9.80 15.92
N ARG A 127 21.71 -9.85 14.59
CA ARG A 127 22.89 -10.44 13.92
C ARG A 127 24.14 -9.60 14.15
N ASN A 128 23.99 -8.27 14.11
CA ASN A 128 25.09 -7.32 14.29
C ASN A 128 24.82 -6.39 15.50
N PRO A 129 25.09 -6.84 16.76
CA PRO A 129 24.75 -6.09 17.96
C PRO A 129 25.39 -4.69 18.06
N ILE A 130 26.62 -4.52 17.56
CA ILE A 130 27.35 -3.25 17.58
C ILE A 130 26.66 -2.23 16.64
N LEU A 131 26.34 -2.64 15.41
CA LEU A 131 25.63 -1.80 14.45
C LEU A 131 24.24 -1.41 14.98
N ALA A 132 23.52 -2.38 15.56
CA ALA A 132 22.22 -2.13 16.18
C ALA A 132 22.30 -1.12 17.34
N ASP A 133 23.36 -1.17 18.18
CA ASP A 133 23.54 -0.19 19.26
C ASP A 133 23.78 1.22 18.72
N ILE A 134 24.61 1.35 17.68
CA ILE A 134 24.86 2.64 17.01
C ILE A 134 23.56 3.20 16.44
N PHE A 135 22.81 2.42 15.67
CA PHE A 135 21.55 2.86 15.05
C PHE A 135 20.49 3.19 16.10
N SER A 136 20.49 2.50 17.24
CA SER A 136 19.60 2.84 18.34
C SER A 136 19.95 4.17 19.03
N ARG A 137 21.24 4.47 19.19
CA ARG A 137 21.70 5.78 19.70
C ARG A 137 21.37 6.92 18.75
N LEU A 138 21.46 6.66 17.44
CA LEU A 138 21.06 7.58 16.38
C LEU A 138 19.54 7.70 16.20
N LYS A 139 18.75 6.98 17.00
CA LYS A 139 17.26 6.99 16.96
C LYS A 139 16.64 6.45 15.68
N TYR A 140 17.40 5.70 14.88
CA TYR A 140 16.88 4.98 13.70
C TYR A 140 16.27 3.63 14.04
N MET A 141 16.55 3.08 15.23
CA MET A 141 16.08 1.76 15.65
C MET A 141 15.75 1.70 17.14
N GLU A 142 14.73 0.93 17.51
CA GLU A 142 14.44 0.62 18.90
C GLU A 142 15.11 -0.68 19.38
N ARG A 143 15.54 -0.71 20.64
CA ARG A 143 16.19 -1.90 21.23
C ARG A 143 15.23 -3.08 21.48
N ARG A 144 13.91 -2.86 21.45
CA ARG A 144 12.89 -3.82 21.91
C ARG A 144 12.43 -4.83 20.85
N GLY A 145 12.96 -4.79 19.63
CA GLY A 145 12.62 -5.79 18.61
C GLY A 145 11.19 -5.68 18.12
N SER A 146 10.70 -4.46 17.93
CA SER A 146 9.32 -4.13 17.57
C SER A 146 9.10 -3.97 16.06
N GLY A 147 10.11 -4.24 15.22
CA GLY A 147 10.13 -3.87 13.79
C GLY A 147 8.96 -4.44 12.98
N PHE A 148 8.71 -5.74 13.06
CA PHE A 148 7.57 -6.36 12.35
C PHE A 148 6.24 -5.76 12.79
N LYS A 149 6.02 -5.66 14.10
CA LYS A 149 4.79 -5.08 14.66
C LYS A 149 4.56 -3.63 14.21
N LYS A 150 5.63 -2.84 14.13
CA LYS A 150 5.54 -1.44 13.68
C LYS A 150 5.18 -1.33 12.21
N ILE A 151 5.85 -2.10 11.35
CA ILE A 151 5.56 -2.10 9.92
C ILE A 151 4.09 -2.49 9.68
N LEU A 152 3.61 -3.54 10.35
CA LEU A 152 2.20 -3.97 10.26
C LEU A 152 1.25 -2.89 10.78
N ALA A 153 1.49 -2.35 11.98
CA ALA A 153 0.64 -1.31 12.56
C ALA A 153 0.63 -0.01 11.73
N ASP A 154 1.74 0.32 11.07
CA ASP A 154 1.86 1.49 10.20
C ASP A 154 1.04 1.37 8.94
N TYR A 155 0.85 0.15 8.44
CA TYR A 155 -0.04 -0.18 7.33
C TYR A 155 -1.50 -0.24 7.78
N GLU A 156 -1.81 -0.96 8.85
CA GLU A 156 -3.18 -1.07 9.39
C GLU A 156 -3.79 0.29 9.77
N GLY A 157 -2.96 1.26 10.18
CA GLY A 157 -3.39 2.61 10.50
C GLY A 157 -3.75 3.49 9.29
N GLN A 158 -3.54 3.02 8.06
CA GLN A 158 -3.75 3.79 6.85
C GLN A 158 -5.19 3.72 6.35
N VAL A 159 -5.66 4.85 5.79
CA VAL A 159 -7.06 4.99 5.32
C VAL A 159 -7.37 4.12 4.09
N GLU A 160 -6.38 3.88 3.24
CA GLU A 160 -6.51 3.06 2.01
C GLU A 160 -6.02 1.61 2.22
N PHE A 161 -5.79 1.21 3.47
CA PHE A 161 -5.38 -0.14 3.80
C PHE A 161 -6.50 -1.15 3.58
N ASP A 162 -6.13 -2.29 3.02
CA ASP A 162 -6.92 -3.50 2.95
C ASP A 162 -5.99 -4.70 3.21
N GLU A 163 -6.57 -5.86 3.55
CA GLU A 163 -5.78 -7.05 3.89
C GLU A 163 -4.89 -7.54 2.73
N THR A 164 -5.22 -7.22 1.48
CA THR A 164 -4.40 -7.60 0.32
C THR A 164 -3.09 -6.81 0.24
N LYS A 165 -3.04 -5.64 0.88
CA LYS A 165 -1.88 -4.77 0.96
C LYS A 165 -1.03 -4.99 2.22
N MET A 166 -1.32 -6.05 2.97
CA MET A 166 -0.57 -6.37 4.18
C MET A 166 0.90 -6.67 3.84
N PRO A 167 1.87 -6.05 4.56
CA PRO A 167 3.29 -6.34 4.36
C PRO A 167 3.60 -7.83 4.50
N VAL A 168 4.40 -8.35 3.58
CA VAL A 168 4.83 -9.76 3.59
C VAL A 168 6.31 -9.82 3.96
N PHE A 169 6.62 -10.75 4.86
CA PHE A 169 7.98 -11.02 5.32
C PHE A 169 8.32 -12.45 4.90
N ASP A 170 9.24 -12.58 3.97
CA ASP A 170 9.76 -13.87 3.54
C ASP A 170 11.21 -14.00 4.00
N ALA A 171 11.55 -15.14 4.57
CA ALA A 171 12.92 -15.42 4.96
C ALA A 171 13.18 -16.90 4.97
N ASP A 172 14.31 -17.28 4.39
CA ASP A 172 14.85 -18.61 4.47
C ASP A 172 16.14 -18.61 5.33
N ASN A 173 17.07 -19.51 5.05
CA ASN A 173 18.34 -19.59 5.78
C ASN A 173 19.34 -18.52 5.32
N ASP A 174 19.28 -18.13 4.05
CA ASP A 174 20.32 -17.39 3.35
C ASP A 174 19.89 -15.97 3.02
N ASP A 175 18.59 -15.70 2.91
CA ASP A 175 18.08 -14.37 2.62
C ASP A 175 16.79 -14.00 3.35
N PHE A 176 16.51 -12.69 3.29
CA PHE A 176 15.34 -12.07 3.87
C PHE A 176 14.81 -11.02 2.91
N THR A 177 13.52 -11.08 2.63
CA THR A 177 12.80 -10.14 1.77
C THR A 177 11.59 -9.57 2.49
N LEU A 178 11.49 -8.24 2.52
CA LEU A 178 10.31 -7.51 2.95
C LEU A 178 9.58 -6.94 1.74
N THR A 179 8.32 -7.30 1.56
CA THR A 179 7.45 -6.76 0.53
C THR A 179 6.46 -5.78 1.15
N LEU A 180 6.47 -4.54 0.65
CA LEU A 180 5.58 -3.45 1.03
C LEU A 180 4.67 -3.12 -0.14
N TYR A 181 3.37 -3.33 -0.04
CA TYR A 181 2.43 -3.02 -1.12
C TYR A 181 2.10 -1.53 -1.19
N ASN A 182 1.83 -1.05 -2.40
CA ASN A 182 1.41 0.31 -2.68
C ASN A 182 -0.01 0.53 -2.15
N LEU A 183 -0.22 1.62 -1.41
CA LEU A 183 -1.53 1.98 -0.89
C LEU A 183 -2.41 2.73 -1.91
N ASP A 184 -1.85 3.09 -3.07
CA ASP A 184 -2.53 3.71 -4.22
C ASP A 184 -3.27 5.01 -3.91
N TYR A 185 -2.71 5.84 -3.01
CA TYR A 185 -3.37 7.09 -2.62
C TYR A 185 -3.62 8.02 -3.81
N GLY A 186 -2.70 8.08 -4.77
CA GLY A 186 -2.81 8.94 -5.95
C GLY A 186 -3.91 8.48 -6.92
N HIS A 187 -3.99 7.18 -7.20
CA HIS A 187 -4.98 6.63 -8.14
C HIS A 187 -6.39 6.74 -7.56
N ASN A 188 -6.57 6.39 -6.28
CA ASN A 188 -7.85 6.51 -5.61
C ASN A 188 -8.29 7.97 -5.50
N TYR A 189 -7.40 8.92 -5.20
CA TYR A 189 -7.80 10.33 -5.12
C TYR A 189 -8.19 10.90 -6.49
N ILE A 190 -7.43 10.64 -7.56
CA ILE A 190 -7.75 11.11 -8.91
C ILE A 190 -9.07 10.50 -9.37
N MET A 191 -9.29 9.20 -9.17
CA MET A 191 -10.56 8.53 -9.52
C MET A 191 -11.74 9.11 -8.74
N ASN A 192 -11.59 9.35 -7.42
CA ASN A 192 -12.64 9.98 -6.62
C ASN A 192 -12.91 11.44 -7.03
N VAL A 193 -11.89 12.19 -7.48
CA VAL A 193 -12.08 13.56 -7.98
C VAL A 193 -12.69 13.57 -9.39
N SER A 194 -12.31 12.64 -10.26
CA SER A 194 -12.92 12.48 -11.59
C SER A 194 -14.35 11.95 -11.51
N ASP A 195 -14.71 11.18 -10.48
CA ASP A 195 -16.11 10.78 -10.23
C ASP A 195 -16.95 11.96 -9.70
N ILE A 196 -16.32 12.96 -9.06
CA ILE A 196 -16.96 14.21 -8.65
C ILE A 196 -17.02 15.21 -9.82
N GLN A 197 -16.05 15.17 -10.75
CA GLN A 197 -16.01 16.03 -11.95
C GLN A 197 -16.63 15.39 -13.20
N GLY A 198 -17.05 14.12 -13.13
CA GLY A 198 -17.68 13.38 -14.22
C GLY A 198 -19.08 13.88 -14.62
N ASP A 199 -19.60 14.90 -13.93
CA ASP A 199 -20.80 15.65 -14.31
C ASP A 199 -20.51 17.04 -14.89
N ASN A 200 -19.25 17.37 -15.19
CA ASN A 200 -18.88 18.60 -15.90
C ASN A 200 -18.00 18.29 -17.11
N ARG A 201 -18.59 17.62 -18.11
CA ARG A 201 -18.21 17.89 -19.49
C ARG A 201 -18.64 19.32 -19.82
N ILE A 202 -17.71 20.27 -19.73
CA ILE A 202 -17.83 21.53 -20.47
C ILE A 202 -17.54 21.17 -21.93
N ASP A 203 -18.60 20.80 -22.65
CA ASP A 203 -18.58 20.84 -24.11
C ASP A 203 -18.50 22.32 -24.49
N THR A 204 -17.35 22.74 -25.01
CA THR A 204 -17.20 24.10 -25.51
C THR A 204 -17.77 24.11 -26.92
N GLN A 205 -19.09 24.30 -27.02
CA GLN A 205 -19.72 24.79 -28.25
C GLN A 205 -20.45 26.08 -27.93
N ASP A 206 -19.83 27.17 -28.37
CA ASP A 206 -20.41 28.50 -28.37
C ASP A 206 -21.66 28.56 -29.25
N GLY A 207 -22.79 28.90 -28.62
CA GLY A 207 -23.68 29.95 -29.12
C GLY A 207 -24.86 29.54 -30.01
N ALA A 208 -26.03 29.32 -29.41
CA ALA A 208 -27.28 29.99 -29.81
C ALA A 208 -28.44 29.70 -28.82
N GLN A 209 -28.87 30.78 -28.16
CA GLN A 209 -30.23 31.12 -27.70
C GLN A 209 -31.26 30.02 -27.38
N GLY A 210 -31.80 30.11 -26.15
CA GLY A 210 -33.25 30.14 -25.96
C GLY A 210 -33.82 29.11 -24.99
N GLY A 211 -34.51 29.61 -23.95
CA GLY A 211 -35.73 28.97 -23.45
C GLY A 211 -35.63 28.14 -22.16
N THR A 212 -36.29 28.68 -21.13
CA THR A 212 -37.24 28.00 -20.21
C THR A 212 -36.80 26.87 -19.27
N GLN A 213 -37.05 27.17 -17.98
CA GLN A 213 -37.80 26.37 -16.99
C GLN A 213 -37.16 25.21 -16.22
N ASP A 214 -37.17 25.39 -14.89
CA ASP A 214 -37.56 24.47 -13.82
C ASP A 214 -37.05 23.03 -13.78
N GLY A 215 -36.43 22.71 -12.64
CA GLY A 215 -36.73 21.50 -11.88
C GLY A 215 -35.90 20.24 -12.20
N THR A 216 -35.22 19.74 -11.16
CA THR A 216 -35.30 18.35 -10.62
C THR A 216 -33.91 17.80 -10.24
N GLN A 217 -33.41 18.13 -9.05
CA GLN A 217 -32.20 17.53 -8.45
C GLN A 217 -32.49 16.23 -7.64
N GLY A 218 -33.60 15.53 -7.91
CA GLY A 218 -34.02 14.34 -7.12
C GLY A 218 -33.71 12.97 -7.74
N GLY A 219 -33.50 12.84 -9.05
CA GLY A 219 -33.71 11.54 -9.74
C GLY A 219 -32.55 10.54 -9.77
N THR A 220 -31.30 10.97 -9.52
CA THR A 220 -30.11 10.13 -9.77
C THR A 220 -29.60 9.43 -8.49
N GLN A 221 -29.89 9.98 -7.31
CA GLN A 221 -29.45 9.39 -6.04
C GLN A 221 -30.30 8.19 -5.61
N ASP A 222 -31.59 8.21 -5.96
CA ASP A 222 -32.55 7.16 -5.58
C ASP A 222 -32.33 5.87 -6.38
N LYS A 223 -32.02 5.96 -7.68
CA LYS A 223 -31.81 4.79 -8.56
C LYS A 223 -30.66 3.89 -8.09
N LEU A 224 -29.57 4.47 -7.59
CA LEU A 224 -28.41 3.68 -7.13
C LEU A 224 -28.71 2.95 -5.82
N GLN A 225 -29.52 3.56 -4.93
CA GLN A 225 -29.96 2.90 -3.71
C GLN A 225 -30.93 1.76 -4.02
N GLU A 226 -31.88 1.97 -4.94
CA GLU A 226 -32.76 0.91 -5.45
C GLU A 226 -31.97 -0.26 -6.04
N GLN A 227 -30.96 0.00 -6.87
CA GLN A 227 -30.11 -1.05 -7.45
C GLN A 227 -29.32 -1.83 -6.39
N ILE A 228 -28.78 -1.15 -5.36
CA ILE A 228 -28.10 -1.83 -4.24
C ILE A 228 -29.10 -2.68 -3.46
N PHE A 229 -30.31 -2.16 -3.23
CA PHE A 229 -31.37 -2.87 -2.52
C PHE A 229 -31.79 -4.14 -3.29
N ASP A 230 -32.01 -4.05 -4.61
CA ASP A 230 -32.38 -5.17 -5.47
C ASP A 230 -31.27 -6.24 -5.50
N MET A 231 -30.00 -5.83 -5.61
CA MET A 231 -28.87 -6.76 -5.55
C MET A 231 -28.77 -7.52 -4.23
N ILE A 232 -29.07 -6.85 -3.10
CA ILE A 232 -29.09 -7.47 -1.77
C ILE A 232 -30.28 -8.42 -1.63
N LYS A 233 -31.43 -8.07 -2.21
CA LYS A 233 -32.62 -8.93 -2.23
C LYS A 233 -32.41 -10.21 -3.04
N ASP A 234 -31.74 -10.11 -4.19
CA ASP A 234 -31.46 -11.25 -5.08
C ASP A 234 -30.35 -12.16 -4.55
N ASN A 235 -29.33 -11.58 -3.88
CA ASN A 235 -28.27 -12.34 -3.23
C ASN A 235 -27.89 -11.73 -1.87
N PRO A 236 -28.45 -12.24 -0.77
CA PRO A 236 -28.14 -11.76 0.58
C PRO A 236 -26.67 -11.90 0.99
N GLN A 237 -25.85 -12.72 0.31
CA GLN A 237 -24.42 -12.85 0.60
C GLN A 237 -23.52 -11.98 -0.30
N ILE A 238 -24.10 -11.10 -1.13
CA ILE A 238 -23.32 -10.28 -2.04
C ILE A 238 -22.35 -9.35 -1.29
N SER A 239 -21.08 -9.35 -1.69
CA SER A 239 -20.08 -8.47 -1.05
C SER A 239 -20.21 -7.02 -1.52
N THR A 240 -19.80 -6.06 -0.68
CA THR A 240 -19.73 -4.64 -1.10
C THR A 240 -18.78 -4.41 -2.28
N SER A 241 -17.78 -5.27 -2.47
CA SER A 241 -16.87 -5.25 -3.62
C SER A 241 -17.55 -5.73 -4.91
N GLU A 242 -18.38 -6.77 -4.80
CA GLU A 242 -19.11 -7.31 -5.94
C GLU A 242 -20.23 -6.37 -6.40
N MET A 243 -20.95 -5.75 -5.46
CA MET A 243 -21.92 -4.68 -5.75
C MET A 243 -21.24 -3.50 -6.46
N ALA A 244 -20.08 -3.06 -5.97
CA ALA A 244 -19.30 -1.99 -6.57
C ALA A 244 -18.91 -2.31 -8.01
N THR A 245 -18.43 -3.53 -8.25
CA THR A 245 -18.03 -4.02 -9.58
C THR A 245 -19.22 -4.04 -10.54
N LYS A 246 -20.37 -4.58 -10.11
CA LYS A 246 -21.57 -4.67 -10.96
C LYS A 246 -22.20 -3.31 -11.27
N LEU A 247 -22.11 -2.37 -10.34
CA LEU A 247 -22.67 -1.01 -10.49
C LEU A 247 -21.71 -0.02 -11.14
N GLY A 248 -20.45 -0.41 -11.35
CA GLY A 248 -19.41 0.49 -11.88
C GLY A 248 -19.11 1.67 -10.95
N VAL A 249 -19.28 1.50 -9.64
CA VAL A 249 -19.02 2.54 -8.63
C VAL A 249 -18.02 2.05 -7.60
N GLY A 250 -17.32 2.97 -6.91
CA GLY A 250 -16.39 2.58 -5.85
C GLY A 250 -17.07 1.88 -4.65
N VAL A 251 -16.35 0.95 -4.00
CA VAL A 251 -16.80 0.23 -2.79
C VAL A 251 -17.24 1.19 -1.68
N ARG A 252 -16.57 2.34 -1.55
CA ARG A 252 -16.94 3.40 -0.60
C ARG A 252 -18.30 4.02 -0.91
N THR A 253 -18.66 4.16 -2.19
CA THR A 253 -19.98 4.65 -2.60
C THR A 253 -21.05 3.66 -2.17
N VAL A 254 -20.84 2.37 -2.42
CA VAL A 254 -21.75 1.31 -1.96
C VAL A 254 -21.89 1.32 -0.43
N LYS A 255 -20.77 1.32 0.32
CA LYS A 255 -20.77 1.38 1.79
C LYS A 255 -21.47 2.64 2.32
N ARG A 256 -21.24 3.80 1.69
CA ARG A 256 -21.89 5.07 2.06
C ARG A 256 -23.39 5.02 1.82
N ARG A 257 -23.83 4.47 0.68
CA ARG A 257 -25.26 4.33 0.34
C ARG A 257 -25.95 3.34 1.28
N ILE A 258 -25.32 2.21 1.60
CA ILE A 258 -25.83 1.25 2.59
C ILE A 258 -25.99 1.92 3.96
N LYS A 259 -25.03 2.75 4.38
CA LYS A 259 -25.14 3.51 5.65
C LYS A 259 -26.31 4.50 5.67
N GLN A 260 -26.78 4.96 4.52
CA GLN A 260 -27.96 5.84 4.39
C GLN A 260 -29.28 5.06 4.40
N MET A 261 -29.25 3.74 4.16
CA MET A 261 -30.42 2.87 4.19
C MET A 261 -30.62 2.33 5.61
N THR A 262 -31.70 2.74 6.28
CA THR A 262 -31.98 2.32 7.67
C THR A 262 -32.56 0.91 7.78
N ASN A 263 -32.95 0.32 6.65
CA ASN A 263 -33.62 -0.97 6.54
C ASN A 263 -32.68 -2.13 6.12
N ILE A 264 -31.37 -1.93 6.06
CA ILE A 264 -30.40 -2.97 5.70
C ILE A 264 -29.34 -3.11 6.79
N VAL A 265 -29.07 -4.33 7.24
CA VAL A 265 -28.01 -4.64 8.22
C VAL A 265 -27.20 -5.86 7.76
N TYR A 266 -25.90 -5.83 7.95
CA TYR A 266 -25.05 -7.02 7.76
C TYR A 266 -25.01 -7.82 9.07
N VAL A 267 -25.40 -9.09 9.01
CA VAL A 267 -25.39 -10.02 10.15
C VAL A 267 -24.30 -11.06 9.94
N GLY A 268 -23.40 -11.20 10.92
CA GLY A 268 -22.26 -12.12 10.87
C GLY A 268 -20.90 -11.40 10.77
N SER A 269 -19.84 -12.17 10.55
CA SER A 269 -18.46 -11.69 10.43
C SER A 269 -17.78 -12.23 9.18
N GLY A 270 -16.94 -11.42 8.55
CA GLY A 270 -16.17 -11.83 7.36
C GLY A 270 -17.05 -12.38 6.23
N TYR A 271 -16.63 -13.51 5.66
CA TYR A 271 -17.27 -14.17 4.51
C TYR A 271 -18.48 -15.06 4.87
N SER A 272 -18.76 -15.28 6.16
CA SER A 272 -19.89 -16.12 6.60
C SER A 272 -21.15 -15.33 6.96
N GLY A 273 -21.14 -14.01 6.74
CA GLY A 273 -22.28 -13.14 7.00
C GLY A 273 -23.23 -13.00 5.81
N HIS A 274 -24.37 -12.37 6.05
CA HIS A 274 -25.36 -12.02 5.04
C HIS A 274 -26.04 -10.70 5.38
N TRP A 275 -26.60 -10.06 4.37
CA TRP A 275 -27.43 -8.87 4.51
C TRP A 275 -28.86 -9.26 4.85
N GLU A 276 -29.43 -8.63 5.86
CA GLU A 276 -30.84 -8.72 6.21
C GLU A 276 -31.53 -7.39 5.91
N ILE A 277 -32.65 -7.49 5.21
CA ILE A 277 -33.57 -6.37 5.00
C ILE A 277 -34.62 -6.42 6.11
N LYS A 278 -34.73 -5.33 6.87
CA LYS A 278 -35.71 -5.18 7.96
C LYS A 278 -37.09 -4.79 7.45
#